data_AF-K9UVM2-F1
#
_entry.id   AF-K9UVM2-F1
#
_cell.length_a   1.000
_cell.length_b   1.000
_cell.length_c   1.000
_cell.angle_alpha   90.00
_cell.angle_beta   90.00
_cell.angle_gamma   90.00
#
_symmetry.space_group_name_H-M   'P 1'
#
loop_
_entity.id
_entity.type
_entity.pdbx_description
1 polymer ?
#
loop_
_entity_poly.entity_id
_entity_poly.type
_entity_poly.pdbx_seq_one_letter_code
_entity_poly.pdbx_strand_id
1 'polypeptide(L)'
;MIHIEESALKARNILLTMFLVLCALDITLVIIAKDRWAIGRILLTIVVMYFVMQGHKWAKWVLMGICSFMVVILIAMVIALRAKLSTILIVGSLIMAVLSTVIPIYMASNKDLNRYFSYKRQT
;
A
#
# COMPACT_ATOMS: atom_id res chain seq x y z
N MET A 1 -14.41 -5.62 -26.48
CA MET A 1 -13.27 -6.13 -25.69
C MET A 1 -12.26 -5.03 -25.37
N ILE A 2 -11.91 -4.14 -26.31
CA ILE A 2 -10.90 -3.06 -26.14
C ILE A 2 -11.18 -2.10 -24.96
N HIS A 3 -12.43 -1.66 -24.76
CA HIS A 3 -12.79 -0.74 -23.66
C HIS A 3 -12.59 -1.33 -22.25
N ILE A 4 -12.66 -2.65 -22.11
CA ILE A 4 -12.48 -3.34 -20.82
C ILE A 4 -11.00 -3.42 -20.47
N GLU A 5 -10.13 -3.54 -21.47
CA GLU A 5 -8.68 -3.57 -21.26
C GLU A 5 -8.18 -2.20 -20.82
N GLU A 6 -8.68 -1.12 -21.42
CA GLU A 6 -8.25 0.24 -21.07
C GLU A 6 -8.71 0.67 -19.66
N SER A 7 -9.96 0.39 -19.27
CA SER A 7 -10.44 0.68 -17.92
C SER A 7 -9.71 -0.14 -16.85
N ALA A 8 -9.45 -1.42 -17.14
CA ALA A 8 -8.68 -2.31 -16.28
C ALA A 8 -7.21 -1.87 -16.13
N LEU A 9 -6.57 -1.46 -17.24
CA LEU A 9 -5.21 -0.90 -17.24
C LEU A 9 -5.15 0.41 -16.47
N LYS A 10 -6.16 1.27 -16.60
CA LYS A 10 -6.24 2.53 -15.85
C LYS A 10 -6.39 2.28 -14.35
N ALA A 11 -7.27 1.36 -13.93
CA ALA A 11 -7.44 0.99 -12.53
C ALA A 11 -6.15 0.40 -11.93
N ARG A 12 -5.45 -0.45 -12.70
CA ARG A 12 -4.13 -0.98 -12.36
C ARG A 12 -3.11 0.15 -12.15
N ASN A 13 -3.05 1.10 -13.07
CA ASN A 13 -2.10 2.19 -12.99
C ASN A 13 -2.40 3.10 -11.79
N ILE A 14 -3.67 3.37 -11.49
CA ILE A 14 -4.08 4.10 -10.29
C ILE A 14 -3.61 3.38 -9.02
N LEU A 15 -3.81 2.06 -8.93
CA LEU A 15 -3.34 1.26 -7.80
C LEU A 15 -1.82 1.33 -7.63
N LEU A 16 -1.07 1.22 -8.74
CA LEU A 16 0.39 1.34 -8.74
C LEU A 16 0.85 2.75 -8.33
N THR A 17 0.18 3.79 -8.81
CA THR A 17 0.47 5.17 -8.42
C THR A 17 0.23 5.39 -6.93
N MET A 18 -0.91 4.93 -6.39
CA MET A 18 -1.19 5.01 -4.95
C MET A 18 -0.13 4.27 -4.12
N PHE A 19 0.31 3.10 -4.60
CA PHE A 19 1.34 2.31 -3.94
C PHE A 19 2.73 2.95 -4.01
N LEU A 20 3.09 3.54 -5.16
CA LEU A 20 4.34 4.28 -5.34
C LEU A 20 4.39 5.48 -4.40
N VAL A 21 3.29 6.23 -4.28
CA VAL A 21 3.18 7.34 -3.33
C VAL A 21 3.34 6.84 -1.90
N LEU A 22 2.69 5.72 -1.53
CA LEU A 22 2.86 5.10 -0.21
C LEU A 22 4.33 4.72 0.05
N CYS A 23 5.00 4.07 -0.91
CA CYS A 23 6.40 3.68 -0.78
C CYS A 23 7.34 4.89 -0.67
N ALA A 24 7.14 5.93 -1.47
CA ALA A 24 7.94 7.15 -1.40
C ALA A 24 7.79 7.84 -0.04
N LEU A 25 6.56 7.87 0.49
CA LEU A 25 6.30 8.41 1.82
C LEU A 25 6.97 7.57 2.92
N ASP A 26 6.89 6.23 2.82
CA ASP A 26 7.51 5.32 3.79
C ASP A 26 9.04 5.44 3.74
N ILE A 27 9.66 5.47 2.56
CA ILE A 27 11.11 5.71 2.40
C ILE A 27 11.50 7.05 3.05
N THR A 28 10.74 8.11 2.81
CA THR A 28 11.01 9.44 3.40
C THR A 28 10.96 9.38 4.93
N LEU A 29 9.93 8.74 5.48
CA LEU A 29 9.77 8.54 6.93
C LEU A 29 10.89 7.69 7.52
N VAL A 30 11.31 6.64 6.83
CA VAL A 30 12.39 5.75 7.23
C VAL A 30 13.74 6.47 7.26
N ILE A 31 14.03 7.31 6.27
CA ILE A 31 15.25 8.12 6.22
C ILE A 31 15.28 9.10 7.41
N ILE A 32 14.16 9.78 7.68
CA ILE A 32 14.05 10.74 8.79
C ILE A 32 14.17 10.01 10.14
N ALA A 33 13.52 8.86 10.29
CA ALA A 33 13.55 8.06 11.51
C ALA A 33 14.86 7.27 11.69
N LYS A 34 15.74 7.22 10.68
CA LYS A 34 16.97 6.40 10.65
C LYS A 34 16.74 4.92 10.97
N ASP A 35 15.54 4.41 10.67
CA ASP A 35 15.16 3.04 10.98
C ASP A 35 15.61 2.08 9.87
N ARG A 36 16.79 1.48 10.04
CA ARG A 36 17.34 0.50 9.09
C ARG A 36 16.48 -0.76 8.94
N TRP A 37 15.64 -1.08 9.91
CA TRP A 37 14.79 -2.27 9.87
C TRP A 37 13.58 -2.10 8.94
N ALA A 38 13.17 -0.85 8.69
CA ALA A 38 12.03 -0.56 7.85
C ALA A 38 12.27 -0.84 6.35
N ILE A 39 13.53 -0.91 5.90
CA ILE A 39 13.90 -1.31 4.53
C ILE A 39 13.36 -2.70 4.19
N GLY A 40 13.46 -3.65 5.12
CA GLY A 40 12.94 -5.01 4.93
C GLY A 40 11.42 -5.02 4.71
N ARG A 41 10.69 -4.16 5.42
CA ARG A 41 9.23 -4.01 5.25
C ARG A 41 8.88 -3.44 3.88
N ILE A 42 9.58 -2.40 3.43
CA ILE A 42 9.35 -1.81 2.10
C ILE A 42 9.57 -2.87 1.01
N LEU A 43 10.67 -3.61 1.10
CA LEU A 43 10.99 -4.66 0.14
C LEU A 43 9.93 -5.79 0.13
N LEU A 44 9.50 -6.24 1.30
CA LEU A 44 8.42 -7.22 1.45
C LEU A 44 7.12 -6.72 0.82
N THR A 45 6.77 -5.45 1.05
CA THR A 45 5.54 -4.85 0.52
C THR A 45 5.58 -4.78 -1.01
N ILE A 46 6.74 -4.45 -1.61
CA ILE A 46 6.95 -4.48 -3.06
C ILE A 46 6.74 -5.90 -3.62
N VAL A 47 7.31 -6.91 -2.98
CA VAL A 47 7.16 -8.32 -3.40
C VAL A 47 5.71 -8.76 -3.31
N VAL A 48 5.01 -8.44 -2.23
CA VAL A 48 3.58 -8.76 -2.08
C VAL A 48 2.75 -8.04 -3.14
N MET A 49 3.06 -6.77 -3.42
CA MET A 49 2.39 -6.03 -4.49
C MET A 49 2.60 -6.70 -5.85
N TYR A 50 3.79 -7.21 -6.15
CA TYR A 50 4.03 -8.00 -7.36
C TYR A 50 3.10 -9.23 -7.45
N PHE A 51 2.94 -9.99 -6.37
CA PHE A 51 1.99 -11.11 -6.34
C PHE A 51 0.53 -10.68 -6.45
N VAL A 52 0.15 -9.52 -5.91
CA VAL A 52 -1.18 -8.92 -6.09
C VAL A 52 -1.42 -8.64 -7.57
N MET A 53 -0.42 -8.09 -8.27
CA MET A 53 -0.48 -7.75 -9.68
C MET A 53 -0.54 -8.98 -10.60
N GLN A 54 -0.03 -10.12 -10.14
CA GLN A 54 -0.23 -11.42 -10.77
C GLN A 54 -1.64 -12.00 -10.55
N GLY A 55 -2.49 -11.33 -9.78
CA GLY A 55 -3.88 -11.74 -9.55
C GLY A 55 -4.05 -12.79 -8.46
N HIS A 56 -2.99 -13.15 -7.72
CA HIS A 56 -3.11 -14.12 -6.63
C HIS A 56 -4.07 -13.64 -5.54
N LYS A 57 -5.09 -14.45 -5.22
CA LYS A 57 -6.08 -14.14 -4.17
C LYS A 57 -5.44 -13.98 -2.80
N TRP A 58 -4.49 -14.86 -2.44
CA TRP A 58 -3.82 -14.82 -1.15
C TRP A 58 -3.01 -13.52 -0.96
N ALA A 59 -2.36 -13.03 -2.03
CA ALA A 59 -1.59 -11.80 -2.00
C ALA A 59 -2.44 -10.56 -1.67
N LYS A 60 -3.72 -10.54 -2.08
CA LYS A 60 -4.65 -9.46 -1.69
C LYS A 60 -4.86 -9.40 -0.18
N TRP A 61 -5.10 -10.57 0.44
CA TRP A 61 -5.27 -10.68 1.88
C TRP A 61 -3.98 -10.34 2.63
N VAL A 62 -2.83 -10.76 2.10
CA VAL A 62 -1.52 -10.41 2.65
C VAL A 62 -1.28 -8.90 2.57
N LEU A 63 -1.58 -8.25 1.44
CA LEU A 63 -1.44 -6.79 1.32
C LEU A 63 -2.36 -6.04 2.29
N MET A 64 -3.62 -6.48 2.43
CA MET A 64 -4.55 -5.94 3.43
C MET A 64 -4.00 -6.09 4.85
N GLY A 65 -3.45 -7.26 5.18
CA GLY A 65 -2.82 -7.53 6.48
C GLY A 65 -1.62 -6.62 6.72
N ILE A 66 -0.72 -6.47 5.74
CA ILE A 66 0.45 -5.59 5.85
C ILE A 66 0.02 -4.14 6.03
N CYS A 67 -0.93 -3.64 5.24
CA CYS A 67 -1.46 -2.28 5.38
C CYS A 67 -2.09 -2.05 6.77
N SER A 68 -2.89 -3.00 7.26
CA SER A 68 -3.50 -2.90 8.59
C SER A 68 -2.45 -2.91 9.71
N PHE A 69 -1.48 -3.81 9.63
CA PHE A 69 -0.38 -3.89 10.59
C PHE A 69 0.47 -2.62 10.59
N MET A 70 0.71 -2.04 9.40
CA MET A 70 1.43 -0.80 9.23
C MET A 70 0.69 0.38 9.90
N VAL A 71 -0.64 0.47 9.80
CA VAL A 71 -1.44 1.46 10.53
C VAL A 71 -1.27 1.31 12.05
N VAL A 72 -1.33 0.08 12.56
CA VAL A 72 -1.17 -0.19 14.01
C VAL A 72 0.21 0.24 14.50
N ILE A 73 1.28 -0.09 13.75
CA ILE A 73 2.64 0.34 14.11
C ILE A 73 2.76 1.86 14.08
N LEU A 74 2.21 2.52 13.07
CA LEU A 74 2.25 3.98 12.97
C LEU A 74 1.55 4.65 14.16
N ILE A 75 0.39 4.16 14.55
CA ILE A 75 -0.34 4.66 15.73
C ILE A 75 0.47 4.39 17.00
N ALA A 76 1.01 3.19 17.18
CA ALA A 76 1.83 2.84 18.33
C ALA A 76 3.08 3.73 18.43
N MET A 77 3.75 3.99 17.31
CA MET A 77 4.91 4.89 17.24
C MET A 77 4.53 6.33 17.60
N VAL A 78 3.40 6.83 17.08
CA VAL A 78 2.90 8.16 17.42
C VAL A 78 2.63 8.28 18.92
N ILE A 79 1.97 7.29 19.52
CA ILE A 79 1.68 7.27 20.96
C ILE A 79 2.97 7.19 21.78
N ALA A 80 3.87 6.26 21.45
CA ALA A 80 5.09 6.00 22.20
C ALA A 80 6.09 7.15 22.13
N LEU A 81 6.17 7.87 21.01
CA LEU A 81 7.09 8.98 20.81
C LEU A 81 6.42 10.37 20.81
N ARG A 82 5.19 10.49 21.32
CA ARG A 82 4.39 11.75 21.36
C ARG A 82 5.19 12.99 21.78
N ALA A 83 6.14 12.84 22.71
CA ALA A 83 6.94 13.94 23.24
C ALA A 83 8.22 14.28 22.44
N LYS A 84 8.64 13.43 21.48
CA LYS A 84 9.87 13.58 20.69
C LYS A 84 9.65 13.57 19.17
N LEU A 85 8.43 13.31 18.71
CA LEU A 85 8.09 13.31 17.29
C LEU A 85 7.94 14.74 16.78
N SER A 86 8.72 15.07 15.75
CA SER A 86 8.51 16.29 14.97
C SER A 86 7.11 16.27 14.35
N THR A 87 6.46 17.44 14.26
CA THR A 87 5.15 17.64 13.61
C THR A 87 5.11 17.02 12.21
N ILE A 88 6.25 17.04 11.50
CA ILE A 88 6.42 16.44 10.17
C ILE A 88 6.20 14.92 10.20
N LEU A 89 6.72 14.23 11.21
CA LEU A 89 6.57 12.78 11.35
C LEU A 89 5.12 12.40 11.72
N ILE A 90 4.45 13.21 12.52
CA ILE A 90 3.04 13.00 12.89
C ILE A 90 2.14 13.15 11.66
N VAL A 91 2.29 14.26 10.92
CA VAL A 91 1.52 14.52 9.70
C VAL A 91 1.81 13.47 8.63
N GLY A 92 3.09 13.13 8.43
CA GLY A 92 3.50 12.07 7.50
C GLY A 92 2.88 10.72 7.85
N SER A 93 2.94 10.31 9.12
CA SER A 93 2.34 9.05 9.58
C SER A 93 0.82 9.01 9.39
N LEU A 94 0.14 10.14 9.59
CA LEU A 94 -1.30 10.26 9.37
C LEU A 94 -1.68 10.06 7.90
N ILE A 95 -0.95 10.73 6.99
CA ILE A 95 -1.13 10.58 5.54
C ILE A 95 -0.90 9.12 5.12
N MET A 96 0.12 8.48 5.70
CA MET A 96 0.45 7.08 5.42
C MET A 96 -0.65 6.13 5.93
N ALA A 97 -1.25 6.41 7.08
CA ALA A 97 -2.38 5.65 7.61
C ALA A 97 -3.64 5.77 6.72
N VAL A 98 -3.92 6.96 6.20
CA VAL A 98 -5.01 7.17 5.25
C VAL A 98 -4.76 6.41 3.96
N LEU A 99 -3.57 6.56 3.35
CA LEU A 99 -3.22 5.87 2.11
C LEU A 99 -3.26 4.34 2.24
N SER A 100 -2.71 3.81 3.33
CA SER A 100 -2.73 2.37 3.62
C SER A 100 -4.14 1.83 3.87
N THR A 101 -5.12 2.68 4.21
CA THR A 101 -6.53 2.30 4.31
C THR A 101 -7.25 2.42 2.97
N VAL A 102 -6.95 3.46 2.19
CA VAL A 102 -7.58 3.70 0.88
C VAL A 102 -7.20 2.62 -0.14
N ILE A 103 -5.94 2.17 -0.17
CA ILE A 103 -5.46 1.13 -1.09
C ILE A 103 -6.27 -0.18 -0.99
N PRO A 104 -6.44 -0.80 0.20
CA PRO A 104 -7.23 -2.02 0.33
C PRO A 104 -8.71 -1.80 0.04
N ILE A 105 -9.29 -0.65 0.41
CA ILE A 105 -10.68 -0.31 0.06
C ILE A 105 -10.84 -0.21 -1.46
N TYR A 106 -9.93 0.50 -2.15
CA TYR A 106 -9.95 0.61 -3.60
C TYR A 106 -9.80 -0.77 -4.27
N MET A 107 -8.94 -1.62 -3.71
CA MET A 107 -8.73 -2.98 -4.21
C MET A 107 -9.94 -3.90 -4.00
N ALA A 108 -10.72 -3.68 -2.94
CA ALA A 108 -11.95 -4.43 -2.65
C ALA A 108 -13.13 -3.94 -3.49
N SER A 109 -13.30 -2.63 -3.61
CA SER A 109 -14.51 -1.99 -4.16
C SER A 109 -14.47 -1.77 -5.67
N ASN A 110 -13.28 -1.70 -6.30
CA ASN A 110 -13.19 -1.40 -7.73
C ASN A 110 -13.49 -2.64 -8.60
N LYS A 111 -14.63 -2.58 -9.31
CA LYS A 111 -15.09 -3.65 -10.22
C LYS A 111 -14.16 -3.88 -11.41
N ASP A 112 -13.58 -2.82 -11.99
CA ASP A 112 -12.65 -2.92 -13.13
C ASP A 112 -11.34 -3.59 -12.72
N LEU A 113 -10.84 -3.26 -11.52
CA LEU A 113 -9.66 -3.89 -10.96
C LEU A 113 -9.90 -5.37 -10.63
N ASN A 114 -11.08 -5.72 -10.09
CA ASN A 114 -11.46 -7.11 -9.85
C ASN A 114 -11.64 -7.90 -11.15
N ARG A 115 -12.09 -7.26 -12.22
CA ARG A 115 -12.16 -7.85 -13.55
C ARG A 115 -10.77 -8.11 -14.12
N TYR A 116 -9.84 -7.15 -13.98
CA TYR A 116 -8.43 -7.33 -14.33
C TYR A 116 -7.82 -8.55 -13.64
N PHE A 117 -7.96 -8.65 -12.32
CA PHE A 117 -7.41 -9.77 -11.56
C PHE A 117 -8.07 -11.11 -11.89
N SER A 118 -9.36 -11.12 -12.24
CA SER A 118 -10.04 -12.35 -12.64
C SER A 118 -9.55 -12.84 -14.00
N TYR A 119 -9.35 -11.93 -14.95
CA TYR A 119 -8.77 -12.25 -16.27
C TYR A 119 -7.33 -12.77 -16.14
N LYS A 120 -6.50 -12.08 -15.35
CA LYS A 120 -5.09 -12.46 -15.10
C LYS A 120 -4.93 -13.82 -14.40
N ARG A 121 -5.95 -14.31 -13.66
CA ARG A 121 -5.92 -15.65 -13.06
C ARG A 121 -6.20 -16.77 -14.05
N GLN A 122 -6.85 -16.46 -15.17
CA GLN A 122 -7.23 -17.44 -16.19
C GLN A 122 -6.17 -17.59 -17.28
N THR A 123 -5.22 -16.66 -17.33
CA THR A 123 -4.05 -16.67 -18.22
C THR A 123 -2.84 -17.17 -17.46
#